data_AF-A0A4V3XEC2-F1
#
_entry.id   AF-A0A4V3XEC2-F1
#
_cell.length_a   1.000
_cell.length_b   1.000
_cell.length_c   1.000
_cell.angle_alpha   90.00
_cell.angle_beta   90.00
_cell.angle_gamma   90.00
#
_symmetry.space_group_name_H-M   'P 1'
#
loop_
_entity.id
_entity.type
_entity.pdbx_description
1 polymer ?
#
loop_
_entity_poly.entity_id
_entity_poly.type
_entity_poly.pdbx_seq_one_letter_code
_entity_poly.pdbx_strand_id
1 'polypeptide(L)'
;EKELIERVTELKERNRLFGDVPNVEDLVNPPVEEEYPDECPFEFNGDLDIVEKVQHEMAVQHGEVIEIDSDDEDEEADSEPIGSKAIVELCAQMEAVCLQRVAEDDDSLQLMSLLRRLRGRVHREEMLNAKQTTLDSFFQKV
;
A
#
# COMPACT_ATOMS: atom_id res chain seq x y z
N GLU A 1 13.26 -12.20 -33.28
CA GLU A 1 13.18 -10.73 -33.29
C GLU A 1 11.76 -10.19 -33.50
N LYS A 2 11.11 -10.39 -34.65
CA LYS A 2 9.75 -9.87 -34.91
C LYS A 2 8.69 -10.32 -33.89
N GLU A 3 8.68 -11.61 -33.54
CA GLU A 3 7.80 -12.16 -32.51
C GLU A 3 8.10 -11.57 -31.11
N LEU A 4 9.38 -11.31 -30.82
CA LEU A 4 9.80 -10.71 -29.55
C LEU A 4 9.30 -9.26 -29.43
N ILE A 5 9.41 -8.48 -30.51
CA ILE A 5 8.87 -7.12 -30.59
C ILE A 5 7.37 -7.14 -30.32
N GLU A 6 6.63 -8.03 -30.96
CA GLU A 6 5.18 -8.15 -30.82
C GLU A 6 4.76 -8.44 -29.36
N ARG A 7 5.48 -9.34 -28.68
CA ARG A 7 5.23 -9.65 -27.27
C ARG A 7 5.58 -8.50 -26.33
N VAL A 8 6.69 -7.80 -26.58
CA VAL A 8 7.07 -6.62 -25.79
C VAL A 8 6.02 -5.52 -25.96
N THR A 9 5.49 -5.32 -27.17
CA THR A 9 4.40 -4.36 -27.41
C THR A 9 3.12 -4.78 -26.70
N GLU A 10 2.73 -6.05 -26.73
CA GLU A 10 1.56 -6.56 -26.01
C GLU A 10 1.70 -6.35 -24.50
N LEU A 11 2.88 -6.61 -23.93
CA LEU A 11 3.14 -6.42 -22.50
C LEU A 11 3.08 -4.93 -22.12
N LYS A 12 3.55 -4.03 -22.99
CA LYS A 12 3.44 -2.59 -22.80
C LYS A 12 1.98 -2.12 -22.82
N GLU A 13 1.20 -2.56 -23.81
CA GLU A 13 -0.23 -2.21 -23.93
C GLU A 13 -1.04 -2.67 -22.71
N ARG A 14 -0.62 -3.78 -22.10
CA ARG A 14 -1.25 -4.35 -20.89
C ARG A 14 -0.71 -3.76 -19.59
N ASN A 15 0.16 -2.74 -19.64
CA ASN A 15 0.86 -2.16 -18.49
C ASN A 15 1.57 -3.22 -17.61
N ARG A 16 2.17 -4.23 -18.23
CA ARG A 16 2.90 -5.31 -17.55
C ARG A 16 4.42 -5.09 -17.52
N LEU A 17 4.92 -4.04 -18.17
CA LEU A 17 6.30 -3.59 -18.08
C LEU A 17 6.32 -2.34 -17.20
N PHE A 18 7.12 -2.39 -16.14
CA PHE A 18 7.33 -1.27 -15.23
C PHE A 18 8.67 -0.61 -15.57
N GLY A 19 8.71 0.72 -15.57
CA GLY A 19 9.89 1.48 -15.98
C GLY A 19 10.03 1.60 -17.49
N ASP A 20 11.26 1.86 -17.94
CA ASP A 20 11.57 2.03 -19.37
C ASP A 20 11.44 0.71 -20.12
N VAL A 21 10.89 0.77 -21.33
CA VAL A 21 10.70 -0.42 -22.16
C VAL A 21 12.07 -0.84 -22.72
N PRO A 22 12.54 -2.07 -22.41
CA PRO A 22 13.85 -2.53 -22.87
C PRO A 22 13.88 -2.66 -24.39
N ASN A 23 15.03 -2.37 -25.00
CA ASN A 23 15.21 -2.58 -26.44
C ASN A 23 15.33 -4.08 -26.74
N VAL A 24 14.99 -4.46 -27.97
CA VAL A 24 15.10 -5.84 -28.46
C VAL A 24 16.54 -6.35 -28.38
N GLU A 25 17.50 -5.50 -28.70
CA GLU A 25 18.92 -5.83 -28.59
C GLU A 25 19.33 -6.09 -27.14
N ASP A 26 18.83 -5.31 -26.19
CA ASP A 26 19.11 -5.52 -24.76
C ASP A 26 18.46 -6.81 -24.23
N LEU A 27 17.35 -7.26 -24.85
CA LEU A 27 16.68 -8.51 -24.49
C LEU A 27 17.35 -9.75 -25.10
N VAL A 28 17.94 -9.61 -26.29
CA VAL A 28 18.64 -10.70 -26.99
C VAL A 28 20.09 -10.80 -26.50
N ASN A 29 20.70 -9.67 -26.18
CA ASN A 29 22.05 -9.53 -25.65
C ASN A 29 21.98 -8.77 -24.33
N PRO A 30 21.52 -9.42 -23.25
CA PRO A 30 21.48 -8.78 -21.95
C PRO A 30 22.88 -8.33 -21.54
N PRO A 31 22.99 -7.21 -20.81
CA PRO A 31 24.25 -6.83 -20.18
C PRO A 31 24.69 -7.96 -19.24
N VAL A 32 26.00 -8.05 -19.01
CA VAL A 32 26.55 -8.99 -18.04
C VAL A 32 25.93 -8.69 -16.67
N GLU A 33 25.45 -9.71 -15.99
CA GLU A 33 24.92 -9.58 -14.64
C GLU A 33 26.01 -8.99 -13.74
N GLU A 34 25.70 -7.86 -13.11
CA GLU A 34 26.57 -7.30 -12.08
C GLU A 34 26.35 -8.10 -10.80
N GLU A 35 27.45 -8.57 -10.20
CA GLU A 35 27.41 -9.16 -8.88
C GLU A 35 27.00 -8.04 -7.91
N TYR A 36 25.91 -8.25 -7.17
CA TYR A 36 25.49 -7.31 -6.14
C TYR A 36 26.67 -7.08 -5.18
N PRO A 37 26.94 -5.84 -4.75
CA PRO A 37 27.92 -5.61 -3.69
C PRO A 37 27.56 -6.49 -2.49
N ASP A 38 28.58 -7.06 -1.84
CA ASP A 38 28.42 -8.02 -0.73
C ASP A 38 27.38 -7.53 0.29
N GLU A 39 27.33 -6.21 0.54
CA GLU A 39 26.33 -5.52 1.34
C GLU A 39 24.97 -5.44 0.63
N CYS A 40 24.25 -6.56 0.62
CA CYS A 40 22.84 -6.55 0.29
C CYS A 40 22.09 -5.85 1.46
N PRO A 41 21.25 -4.82 1.24
CA PRO A 41 20.47 -4.19 2.32
C PRO A 41 19.51 -5.15 3.06
N PHE A 42 19.38 -6.36 2.52
CA PHE A 42 18.60 -7.48 3.01
C PHE A 42 19.51 -8.67 3.37
N GLU A 43 20.73 -8.42 3.82
CA GLU A 43 21.58 -9.44 4.44
C GLU A 43 20.86 -10.04 5.64
N PHE A 44 20.25 -11.20 5.42
CA PHE A 44 19.80 -12.08 6.48
C PHE A 44 20.87 -13.17 6.63
N ASN A 45 21.41 -13.35 7.83
CA ASN A 45 22.43 -14.39 8.06
C ASN A 45 21.82 -15.81 8.13
N GLY A 46 20.52 -15.94 7.85
CA GLY A 46 19.82 -17.20 7.71
C GLY A 46 18.31 -17.05 7.93
N ASP A 47 17.61 -18.19 7.88
CA ASP A 47 16.15 -18.25 8.03
C ASP A 47 15.65 -17.68 9.36
N LEU A 48 16.47 -17.75 10.41
CA LEU A 48 16.13 -17.23 11.74
C LEU A 48 16.01 -15.70 11.75
N ASP A 49 16.94 -15.01 11.10
CA ASP A 49 16.94 -13.53 11.01
C ASP A 49 15.72 -13.03 10.21
N ILE A 50 15.31 -13.79 9.19
CA ILE A 50 14.10 -13.50 8.42
C ILE A 50 12.86 -13.63 9.31
N VAL A 51 12.77 -14.73 10.07
CA VAL A 51 11.64 -14.98 10.97
C VAL A 51 11.57 -13.91 12.06
N GLU A 52 12.71 -13.53 12.64
CA GLU A 52 12.79 -12.50 13.67
C GLU A 52 12.36 -11.14 13.14
N LYS A 53 12.83 -10.75 11.94
CA LYS A 53 12.41 -9.49 11.32
C LYS A 53 10.92 -9.46 10.98
N VAL A 54 10.37 -10.55 10.45
CA VAL A 54 8.94 -10.66 10.16
C VAL A 54 8.12 -10.59 11.45
N GLN A 55 8.55 -11.25 12.51
CA GLN A 55 7.89 -11.18 13.81
C GLN A 55 7.95 -9.77 14.40
N HIS A 56 9.09 -9.08 14.27
CA HIS A 56 9.25 -7.69 14.69
C HIS A 56 8.33 -6.75 13.90
N GLU A 57 8.32 -6.84 12.57
CA GLU A 57 7.44 -6.04 11.71
C GLU A 57 5.95 -6.28 12.03
N MET A 58 5.57 -7.53 12.30
CA MET A 58 4.23 -7.86 12.76
C MET A 58 3.95 -7.27 14.13
N ALA A 59 4.87 -7.38 15.09
CA ALA A 59 4.70 -6.83 16.44
C ALA A 59 4.56 -5.30 16.41
N VAL A 60 5.34 -4.61 15.56
CA VAL A 60 5.20 -3.16 15.32
C VAL A 60 3.83 -2.83 14.71
N GLN A 61 3.39 -3.57 13.70
CA GLN A 61 2.07 -3.35 13.08
C GLN A 61 0.91 -3.56 14.06
N HIS A 62 1.05 -4.49 15.01
CA HIS A 62 0.04 -4.76 16.04
C HIS A 62 0.17 -3.83 17.25
N GLY A 63 1.16 -2.93 17.27
CA GLY A 63 1.42 -2.03 18.41
C GLY A 63 2.00 -2.73 19.64
N GLU A 64 2.49 -3.95 19.50
CA GLU A 64 3.14 -4.72 20.57
C GLU A 64 4.58 -4.24 20.81
N VAL A 65 5.19 -3.60 19.80
CA VAL A 65 6.49 -2.94 19.88
C VAL A 65 6.34 -1.51 19.35
N ILE A 66 6.52 -0.53 20.22
CA ILE A 66 6.63 0.88 19.84
C ILE A 66 8.13 1.16 19.66
N GLU A 67 8.57 1.43 18.43
CA GLU A 67 9.90 1.97 18.18
C GLU A 67 9.94 3.42 18.69
N ILE A 68 10.40 3.58 19.93
CA ILE A 68 10.52 4.89 20.56
C ILE A 68 11.79 5.55 20.01
N ASP A 69 11.64 6.45 19.05
CA ASP A 69 12.65 7.50 18.82
C ASP A 69 12.51 8.48 19.98
N SER A 70 13.53 8.52 20.84
CA SER A 70 13.43 9.10 22.17
C SER A 70 13.58 10.62 22.11
N ASP A 71 12.50 11.33 21.77
CA ASP A 71 12.23 12.71 22.19
C ASP A 71 10.78 13.10 21.84
N ASP A 72 9.84 12.75 22.73
CA ASP A 72 8.81 13.68 23.21
C ASP A 72 7.79 12.91 24.07
N GLU A 73 7.68 13.35 25.32
CA GLU A 73 6.63 12.95 26.25
C GLU A 73 5.30 13.52 25.76
N ASP A 74 4.54 12.76 24.98
CA ASP A 74 3.11 12.99 24.85
C ASP A 74 2.36 11.79 25.45
N GLU A 75 1.61 12.08 26.51
CA GLU A 75 0.68 11.16 27.16
C GLU A 75 -0.30 10.63 26.09
N GLU A 76 -0.06 9.42 25.58
CA GLU A 76 -1.02 8.71 24.73
C GLU A 76 -2.28 8.47 25.55
N ALA A 77 -3.25 9.36 25.40
CA ALA A 77 -4.61 9.11 25.80
C ALA A 77 -5.07 7.84 25.08
N ASP A 78 -5.49 6.83 25.85
CA ASP A 78 -6.22 5.64 25.41
C ASP A 78 -7.46 6.06 24.60
N SER A 79 -7.27 6.46 23.35
CA SER A 79 -8.34 6.75 22.41
C SER A 79 -8.65 5.46 21.67
N GLU A 80 -9.85 4.93 21.88
CA GLU A 80 -10.31 3.75 21.13
C GLU A 80 -10.10 3.96 19.62
N PRO A 81 -9.60 2.95 18.90
CA PRO A 81 -9.33 3.07 17.48
C PRO A 81 -10.63 3.41 16.74
N ILE A 82 -10.59 4.46 15.92
CA ILE A 82 -11.75 4.91 15.14
C ILE A 82 -12.12 3.80 14.15
N GLY A 83 -13.35 3.28 14.25
CA GLY A 83 -13.84 2.26 13.33
C GLY A 83 -13.84 2.73 11.88
N SER A 84 -13.59 1.82 10.95
CA SER A 84 -13.49 2.10 9.50
C SER A 84 -14.68 2.90 8.94
N LYS A 85 -15.90 2.56 9.36
CA LYS A 85 -17.11 3.30 9.01
C LYS A 85 -17.07 4.77 9.46
N ALA A 86 -16.61 5.02 10.69
CA ALA A 86 -16.48 6.38 11.22
C ALA A 86 -15.39 7.17 10.48
N ILE A 87 -14.29 6.53 10.09
CA ILE A 87 -13.25 7.17 9.25
C ILE A 87 -13.83 7.59 7.90
N VAL A 88 -14.60 6.70 7.25
CA VAL A 88 -15.24 6.97 5.95
C VAL A 88 -16.24 8.13 6.04
N GLU A 89 -17.07 8.14 7.09
CA GLU A 89 -18.04 9.21 7.35
C GLU A 89 -17.35 10.55 7.62
N LEU A 90 -16.28 10.55 8.42
CA LEU A 90 -15.49 11.74 8.72
C LEU A 90 -14.84 12.31 7.44
N CYS A 91 -14.25 11.44 6.61
CA CYS A 91 -13.67 11.85 5.32
C CYS A 91 -14.72 12.51 4.43
N ALA A 92 -15.93 11.95 4.36
CA ALA A 92 -17.02 12.51 3.55
C ALA A 92 -17.47 13.89 4.07
N GLN A 93 -17.55 14.08 5.38
CA GLN A 93 -17.88 15.38 5.98
C GLN A 93 -16.80 16.42 5.68
N MET A 94 -15.52 16.07 5.84
CA MET A 94 -14.41 16.96 5.54
C MET A 94 -14.32 17.30 4.05
N GLU A 95 -14.57 16.35 3.16
CA GLU A 95 -14.66 16.60 1.70
C GLU A 95 -15.75 17.64 1.39
N ALA A 96 -16.91 17.55 2.05
CA ALA A 96 -18.00 18.52 1.86
C ALA A 96 -17.60 19.93 2.32
N VAL A 97 -16.86 20.05 3.43
CA VAL A 97 -16.31 21.32 3.90
C VAL A 97 -15.27 21.87 2.93
N CYS A 98 -14.37 21.02 2.43
CA CYS A 98 -13.38 21.41 1.43
C CYS A 98 -14.06 21.98 0.19
N LEU A 99 -15.08 21.30 -0.35
CA LEU A 99 -15.85 21.77 -1.52
C LEU A 99 -16.49 23.14 -1.33
N GLN A 100 -16.94 23.47 -0.12
CA GLN A 100 -17.52 24.78 0.20
C GLN A 100 -16.46 25.90 0.26
N ARG A 101 -15.21 25.54 0.51
CA ARG A 101 -14.07 26.47 0.67
C ARG A 101 -13.08 26.45 -0.50
N VAL A 102 -13.31 25.63 -1.53
CA VAL A 102 -12.43 25.48 -2.72
C VAL A 102 -12.09 26.80 -3.41
N ALA A 103 -12.96 27.82 -3.34
CA ALA A 103 -12.69 29.12 -3.96
C ALA A 103 -11.71 30.00 -3.17
N GLU A 104 -11.38 29.64 -1.92
CA GLU A 104 -10.61 30.47 -0.99
C GLU A 104 -9.15 30.02 -0.84
N ASP A 105 -8.84 28.76 -1.13
CA ASP A 105 -7.53 28.17 -0.80
C ASP A 105 -7.20 26.92 -1.64
N ASP A 106 -6.01 26.88 -2.25
CA ASP A 106 -5.50 25.73 -3.00
C ASP A 106 -5.30 24.50 -2.09
N ASP A 107 -5.04 24.72 -0.80
CA ASP A 107 -4.86 23.64 0.18
C ASP A 107 -6.14 22.82 0.37
N SER A 108 -7.31 23.42 0.12
CA SER A 108 -8.61 22.72 0.19
C SER A 108 -8.73 21.62 -0.88
N LEU A 109 -8.15 21.85 -2.07
CA LEU A 109 -8.14 20.84 -3.14
C LEU A 109 -7.18 19.70 -2.82
N GLN A 110 -6.01 20.03 -2.27
CA GLN A 110 -5.02 19.04 -1.85
C GLN A 110 -5.56 18.17 -0.71
N LEU A 111 -6.16 18.78 0.31
CA LEU A 111 -6.79 18.05 1.42
C LEU A 111 -7.91 17.13 0.91
N MET A 112 -8.78 17.61 0.03
CA MET A 112 -9.83 16.78 -0.58
C MET A 112 -9.26 15.58 -1.35
N SER A 113 -8.15 15.75 -2.06
CA SER A 113 -7.47 14.64 -2.75
C SER A 113 -6.94 13.59 -1.77
N LEU A 114 -6.34 14.03 -0.65
CA LEU A 114 -5.84 13.15 0.40
C LEU A 114 -6.98 12.37 1.09
N LEU A 115 -8.09 13.05 1.41
CA LEU A 115 -9.27 12.42 2.03
C LEU A 115 -9.86 11.31 1.14
N ARG A 116 -9.97 11.56 -0.16
CA ARG A 116 -10.46 10.55 -1.12
C ARG A 116 -9.54 9.33 -1.20
N ARG A 117 -8.21 9.55 -1.16
CA ARG A 117 -7.23 8.46 -1.14
C ARG A 117 -7.32 7.64 0.15
N LEU A 118 -7.46 8.31 1.29
CA LEU A 118 -7.63 7.64 2.58
C LEU A 118 -8.90 6.77 2.58
N ARG A 119 -10.04 7.32 2.16
CA ARG A 119 -11.31 6.58 2.05
C ARG A 119 -11.17 5.34 1.16
N GLY A 120 -10.46 5.46 0.05
CA GLY A 120 -10.17 4.34 -0.85
C GLY A 120 -9.29 3.25 -0.22
N ARG A 121 -8.31 3.63 0.60
CA ARG A 121 -7.47 2.67 1.35
C ARG A 121 -8.28 1.91 2.39
N VAL A 122 -9.07 2.63 3.20
CA VAL A 122 -9.92 2.02 4.23
C VAL A 122 -10.89 1.02 3.61
N HIS A 123 -11.57 1.37 2.51
CA HIS A 123 -12.45 0.42 1.82
C HIS A 123 -11.71 -0.79 1.24
N ARG A 124 -10.48 -0.61 0.77
CA ARG A 124 -9.67 -1.74 0.30
C ARG A 124 -9.32 -2.68 1.45
N GLU A 125 -8.91 -2.14 2.59
CA GLU A 125 -8.62 -2.93 3.80
C GLU A 125 -9.86 -3.66 4.31
N GLU A 126 -11.02 -3.01 4.33
CA GLU A 126 -12.29 -3.65 4.66
C GLU A 126 -12.60 -4.82 3.71
N MET A 127 -12.39 -4.66 2.40
CA MET A 127 -12.63 -5.71 1.41
C MET A 127 -11.62 -6.86 1.51
N LEU A 128 -10.35 -6.56 1.80
CA LEU A 128 -9.33 -7.60 2.00
C LEU A 128 -9.58 -8.43 3.26
N ASN A 129 -10.10 -7.78 4.30
CA ASN A 129 -10.44 -8.42 5.57
C ASN A 129 -11.87 -8.95 5.63
N ALA A 130 -12.67 -8.76 4.57
CA ALA A 130 -14.02 -9.25 4.48
C ALA A 130 -13.99 -10.79 4.35
N LYS A 131 -14.58 -11.47 5.33
CA LYS A 131 -14.79 -12.92 5.25
C LYS A 131 -15.82 -13.21 4.15
N GLN A 132 -15.42 -14.02 3.16
CA GLN A 132 -16.33 -14.50 2.13
C GLN A 132 -17.46 -15.30 2.78
N THR A 133 -18.69 -14.80 2.67
CA THR A 133 -19.88 -15.53 3.11
C THR A 133 -20.31 -16.48 1.99
N THR A 134 -20.51 -17.76 2.31
CA THR A 134 -21.06 -18.73 1.35
C THR A 134 -22.56 -18.48 1.14
N LEU A 135 -23.08 -18.82 -0.06
CA LEU A 135 -24.51 -18.68 -0.37
C LEU A 135 -25.41 -19.40 0.66
N ASP A 136 -24.94 -20.52 1.21
CA ASP A 136 -25.68 -21.28 2.22
C ASP A 136 -25.95 -20.47 3.51
N SER A 137 -25.03 -19.58 3.89
CA SER A 137 -25.20 -18.69 5.05
C SER A 137 -26.28 -17.63 4.85
N PHE A 138 -26.60 -17.30 3.59
CA PHE A 138 -27.66 -16.37 3.23
C PHE A 138 -29.04 -17.06 3.27
N PHE A 139 -29.12 -18.30 2.78
CA PHE A 139 -30.38 -19.07 2.76
C PHE A 139 -30.77 -19.67 4.12
N GLN A 140 -29.87 -19.74 5.11
CA GLN A 140 -30.22 -20.12 6.48
C GLN A 140 -30.90 -19.00 7.30
N LYS A 141 -30.87 -17.75 6.81
CA LYS A 141 -31.47 -16.59 7.50
C LYS A 141 -32.85 -16.18 6.96
N VAL A 142 -33.40 -16.92 5.99
CA VAL A 142 -34.76 -16.75 5.43
C VAL A 142 -35.64 -17.89 5.92
#